data_AF-A0A2E0SFJ7-F1
#
_entry.id   AF-A0A2E0SFJ7-F1
#
_cell.length_a   1.000
_cell.length_b   1.000
_cell.length_c   1.000
_cell.angle_alpha   90.00
_cell.angle_beta   90.00
_cell.angle_gamma   90.00
#
_symmetry.space_group_name_H-M   'P 1'
#
loop_
_entity.id
_entity.type
_entity.pdbx_description
1 polymer ?
#
loop_
_entity_poly.entity_id
_entity_poly.type
_entity_poly.pdbx_seq_one_letter_code
_entity_poly.pdbx_strand_id
1 'polypeptide(L)'
;MSILNHLSNLYNIPDDIINKIENYIIFPQNKNLLDDIKNFKIMKDNIYNKYLTNGFEYSDNYTDDFNIYAWIENDLLAYYNNNIAYIDDITNDNIEKLLRQLSFKIKKEKKGHIYALANFHFNMNINKKSRINRYIGNLTTNERIKFIELEISN
;
A
#
# COMPACT_ATOMS: atom_id res chain seq x y z
N MET A 1 -23.02 25.15 21.49
CA MET A 1 -21.79 25.05 22.30
C MET A 1 -21.31 23.61 22.22
N SER A 2 -20.09 23.34 21.75
CA SER A 2 -19.54 21.97 21.68
C SER A 2 -19.55 21.33 23.08
N ILE A 3 -19.87 20.03 23.20
CA ILE A 3 -19.74 19.26 24.46
C ILE A 3 -18.34 19.44 25.06
N LEU A 4 -17.32 19.62 24.21
CA LEU A 4 -15.94 19.85 24.61
C LEU A 4 -15.67 21.25 25.14
N ASN A 5 -16.37 22.30 24.68
CA ASN A 5 -16.32 23.61 25.34
C ASN A 5 -16.94 23.56 26.74
N HIS A 6 -17.97 22.72 26.94
CA HIS A 6 -18.56 22.52 28.25
C HIS A 6 -17.61 21.77 29.18
N LEU A 7 -16.97 20.69 28.70
CA LEU A 7 -15.97 19.92 29.46
C LEU A 7 -14.68 20.73 29.74
N SER A 8 -14.22 21.52 28.77
CA SER A 8 -13.10 22.45 28.91
C SER A 8 -13.31 23.41 30.09
N ASN A 9 -14.46 24.10 30.10
CA ASN A 9 -14.81 25.04 31.15
C ASN A 9 -14.98 24.36 32.52
N LEU A 10 -15.42 23.09 32.55
CA LEU A 10 -15.58 22.30 33.77
C LEU A 10 -14.26 21.82 34.38
N TYR A 11 -13.26 21.50 33.54
CA TYR A 11 -12.00 20.88 33.96
C TYR A 11 -10.77 21.75 33.75
N ASN A 12 -10.94 23.00 33.28
CA ASN A 12 -9.86 23.95 32.99
C ASN A 12 -8.78 23.37 32.07
N ILE A 13 -9.21 22.64 31.03
CA ILE A 13 -8.31 21.94 30.12
C ILE A 13 -7.69 22.95 29.14
N PRO A 14 -6.37 22.93 28.90
CA PRO A 14 -5.72 23.75 27.89
C PRO A 14 -6.29 23.55 26.46
N ASP A 15 -6.35 24.63 25.68
CA ASP A 15 -6.94 24.64 24.32
C ASP A 15 -6.26 23.66 23.35
N ASP A 16 -4.96 23.43 23.49
CA ASP A 16 -4.22 22.46 22.67
C ASP A 16 -4.63 21.01 22.94
N ILE A 17 -4.88 20.67 24.22
CA ILE A 17 -5.41 19.37 24.63
C ILE A 17 -6.84 19.20 24.14
N ILE A 18 -7.68 20.25 24.22
CA ILE A 18 -9.05 20.23 23.71
C ILE A 18 -9.06 19.98 22.22
N ASN A 19 -8.30 20.75 21.44
CA ASN A 19 -8.19 20.57 19.98
C ASN A 19 -7.73 19.15 19.62
N LYS A 20 -6.84 18.55 20.42
CA LYS A 20 -6.42 17.17 20.23
C LYS A 20 -7.56 16.19 20.49
N ILE A 21 -8.29 16.34 21.61
CA ILE A 21 -9.45 15.50 21.96
C ILE A 21 -10.58 15.67 20.94
N GLU A 22 -10.90 16.90 20.52
CA GLU A 22 -11.92 17.19 19.51
C GLU A 22 -11.63 16.44 18.21
N ASN A 23 -10.37 16.43 17.75
CA ASN A 23 -9.98 15.66 16.57
C ASN A 23 -10.22 14.14 16.72
N TYR A 24 -10.04 13.58 17.92
CA TYR A 24 -10.30 12.16 18.19
C TYR A 24 -11.79 11.81 18.34
N ILE A 25 -12.62 12.77 18.79
CA ILE A 25 -14.06 12.55 19.04
C ILE A 25 -14.91 12.90 17.82
N ILE A 26 -14.61 14.02 17.14
CA ILE A 26 -15.36 14.53 16.00
C ILE A 26 -15.01 13.75 14.73
N PHE A 27 -13.74 13.33 14.59
CA PHE A 27 -13.26 12.52 13.48
C PHE A 27 -12.64 11.22 13.99
N PRO A 28 -13.46 10.30 14.57
CA PRO A 28 -12.94 9.04 15.09
C PRO A 28 -12.24 8.29 13.95
N GLN A 29 -10.91 8.20 14.03
CA GLN A 29 -10.16 7.39 13.07
C GLN A 29 -10.51 5.93 13.30
N ASN A 30 -10.90 5.25 12.23
CA ASN A 30 -11.12 3.81 12.28
C ASN A 30 -9.80 3.14 12.72
N LYS A 31 -9.81 2.48 13.89
CA LYS A 31 -8.62 1.84 14.47
C LYS A 31 -7.98 0.85 13.49
N ASN A 32 -8.78 0.08 12.75
CA ASN A 32 -8.28 -0.87 11.77
C ASN A 32 -7.55 -0.16 10.62
N LEU A 33 -8.05 1.02 10.19
CA LEU A 33 -7.38 1.84 9.18
C LEU A 33 -6.05 2.40 9.70
N LEU A 34 -6.03 2.91 10.94
CA LEU A 34 -4.80 3.42 11.55
C LEU A 34 -3.74 2.31 11.71
N ASP A 35 -4.16 1.14 12.16
CA ASP A 35 -3.29 -0.02 12.34
C ASP A 35 -2.78 -0.53 10.98
N ASP A 36 -3.60 -0.53 9.93
CA ASP A 36 -3.18 -0.86 8.56
C ASP A 36 -2.16 0.15 8.00
N ILE A 37 -2.36 1.45 8.22
CA ILE A 37 -1.41 2.50 7.79
C ILE A 37 -0.05 2.33 8.49
N LYS A 38 -0.05 2.06 9.79
CA LYS A 38 1.17 1.76 10.54
C LYS A 38 1.85 0.50 10.02
N ASN A 39 1.08 -0.55 9.78
CA ASN A 39 1.59 -1.80 9.23
C ASN A 39 2.20 -1.61 7.84
N PHE A 40 1.56 -0.86 6.94
CA PHE A 40 2.09 -0.51 5.63
C PHE A 40 3.50 0.09 5.73
N LYS A 41 3.68 1.07 6.64
CA LYS A 41 4.98 1.73 6.82
C LYS A 41 6.05 0.75 7.28
N ILE A 42 5.76 -0.05 8.30
CA ILE A 42 6.69 -1.06 8.85
C ILE A 42 7.03 -2.11 7.79
N MET A 43 6.02 -2.69 7.14
CA MET A 43 6.20 -3.75 6.15
C MET A 43 6.97 -3.25 4.92
N LYS A 44 6.70 -2.03 4.46
CA LYS A 44 7.48 -1.43 3.38
C LYS A 44 8.96 -1.34 3.76
N ASP A 45 9.27 -0.80 4.93
CA ASP A 45 10.67 -0.66 5.36
C ASP A 45 11.34 -2.04 5.49
N ASN A 46 10.62 -3.05 6.02
CA ASN A 46 11.10 -4.43 6.10
C ASN A 46 11.38 -5.06 4.73
N ILE A 47 10.49 -4.86 3.75
CA ILE A 47 10.68 -5.34 2.37
C ILE A 47 12.00 -4.78 1.84
N TYR A 48 12.16 -3.46 1.85
CA TYR A 48 13.39 -2.82 1.34
C TYR A 48 14.65 -3.30 2.07
N ASN A 49 14.62 -3.41 3.39
CA ASN A 49 15.75 -3.90 4.17
C ASN A 49 16.14 -5.34 3.82
N LYS A 50 15.17 -6.18 3.47
CA LYS A 50 15.43 -7.57 3.10
C LYS A 50 16.12 -7.66 1.74
N TYR A 51 15.66 -6.91 0.73
CA TYR A 51 16.38 -6.82 -0.54
C TYR A 51 17.79 -6.22 -0.37
N LEU A 52 17.96 -5.18 0.46
CA LEU A 52 19.31 -4.66 0.76
C LEU A 52 20.22 -5.74 1.38
N THR A 53 19.68 -6.56 2.27
CA THR A 53 20.44 -7.67 2.89
C THR A 53 20.82 -8.74 1.87
N ASN A 54 20.02 -8.91 0.82
CA ASN A 54 20.28 -9.83 -0.29
C ASN A 54 21.24 -9.25 -1.35
N GLY A 55 21.80 -8.05 -1.13
CA GLY A 55 22.81 -7.45 -2.01
C GLY A 55 22.25 -6.57 -3.14
N PHE A 56 20.96 -6.25 -3.13
CA PHE A 56 20.38 -5.28 -4.06
C PHE A 56 20.74 -3.85 -3.68
N GLU A 57 20.83 -2.96 -4.68
CA GLU A 57 21.30 -1.59 -4.50
C GLU A 57 20.26 -0.56 -4.94
N TYR A 58 20.29 0.60 -4.29
CA TYR A 58 19.53 1.76 -4.73
C TYR A 58 20.19 2.38 -5.96
N SER A 59 19.51 2.28 -7.09
CA SER A 59 19.94 2.89 -8.35
C SER A 59 18.73 3.48 -9.07
N ASP A 60 18.96 4.56 -9.83
CA ASP A 60 17.96 5.10 -10.76
C ASP A 60 17.98 4.38 -12.11
N ASN A 61 18.99 3.51 -12.36
CA ASN A 61 19.03 2.64 -13.52
C ASN A 61 18.19 1.37 -13.28
N TYR A 62 16.91 1.41 -13.65
CA TYR A 62 15.98 0.30 -13.44
C TYR A 62 16.19 -0.92 -14.35
N THR A 63 17.18 -0.88 -15.26
CA THR A 63 17.59 -2.04 -16.08
C THR A 63 18.79 -2.77 -15.49
N ASP A 64 19.33 -2.28 -14.36
CA ASP A 64 20.40 -2.94 -13.63
C ASP A 64 19.85 -4.17 -12.90
N ASP A 65 20.53 -5.31 -13.06
CA ASP A 65 20.18 -6.59 -12.45
C ASP A 65 20.25 -6.55 -10.93
N PHE A 66 20.90 -5.54 -10.32
CA PHE A 66 20.94 -5.35 -8.87
C PHE A 66 20.00 -4.23 -8.40
N ASN A 67 19.18 -3.64 -9.28
CA ASN A 67 18.29 -2.55 -8.91
C ASN A 67 17.18 -3.02 -7.95
N ILE A 68 17.21 -2.53 -6.72
CA ILE A 68 16.24 -2.89 -5.68
C ILE A 68 14.78 -2.63 -6.09
N TYR A 69 14.50 -1.51 -6.77
CA TYR A 69 13.13 -1.17 -7.16
C TYR A 69 12.62 -2.08 -8.28
N ALA A 70 13.50 -2.49 -9.21
CA ALA A 70 13.12 -3.39 -10.29
C ALA A 70 12.70 -4.76 -9.76
N TRP A 71 13.49 -5.31 -8.83
CA TRP A 71 13.21 -6.60 -8.21
C TRP A 71 11.97 -6.58 -7.31
N ILE A 72 11.86 -5.59 -6.41
CA ILE A 72 10.67 -5.47 -5.55
C ILE A 72 9.39 -5.40 -6.40
N GLU A 73 9.40 -4.61 -7.48
CA GLU A 73 8.22 -4.50 -8.33
C GLU A 73 7.91 -5.80 -9.08
N ASN A 74 8.92 -6.49 -9.60
CA ASN A 74 8.75 -7.75 -10.31
C ASN A 74 8.13 -8.81 -9.39
N ASP A 75 8.64 -8.93 -8.18
CA ASP A 75 8.16 -9.94 -7.23
C ASP A 75 6.75 -9.58 -6.71
N LEU A 76 6.45 -8.28 -6.55
CA LEU A 76 5.08 -7.84 -6.27
C LEU A 76 4.13 -8.15 -7.43
N LEU A 77 4.56 -7.97 -8.68
CA LEU A 77 3.77 -8.35 -9.86
C LEU A 77 3.47 -9.85 -9.86
N ALA A 78 4.50 -10.67 -9.60
CA ALA A 78 4.41 -12.11 -9.54
C ALA A 78 3.48 -12.56 -8.40
N TYR A 79 3.67 -12.04 -7.18
CA TYR A 79 2.82 -12.28 -6.02
C TYR A 79 1.34 -11.92 -6.29
N TYR A 80 1.10 -10.80 -6.97
CA TYR A 80 -0.24 -10.37 -7.33
C TYR A 80 -0.95 -11.35 -8.28
N ASN A 81 -0.20 -12.11 -9.06
CA ASN A 81 -0.75 -13.02 -10.06
C ASN A 81 -0.43 -14.50 -9.76
N ASN A 82 -0.15 -14.84 -8.50
CA ASN A 82 0.20 -16.20 -8.07
C ASN A 82 1.35 -16.82 -8.88
N ASN A 83 2.36 -16.01 -9.20
CA ASN A 83 3.52 -16.40 -10.01
C ASN A 83 3.18 -16.89 -11.44
N ILE A 84 1.97 -16.59 -11.93
CA ILE A 84 1.58 -16.82 -13.32
C ILE A 84 1.98 -15.58 -14.15
N ALA A 85 2.57 -15.78 -15.32
CA ALA A 85 2.92 -14.69 -16.20
C ALA A 85 1.65 -14.00 -16.75
N TYR A 86 1.62 -12.66 -16.72
CA TYR A 86 0.47 -11.87 -17.17
C TYR A 86 0.15 -12.02 -18.67
N ILE A 87 1.09 -12.54 -19.46
CA ILE A 87 0.86 -12.87 -20.87
C ILE A 87 0.03 -14.16 -21.04
N ASP A 88 0.11 -15.06 -20.07
CA ASP A 88 -0.56 -16.36 -20.10
C ASP A 88 -1.96 -16.24 -19.49
N ASP A 89 -2.07 -15.66 -18.30
CA ASP A 89 -3.34 -15.49 -17.61
C ASP A 89 -3.32 -14.39 -16.54
N ILE A 90 -4.51 -13.91 -16.16
CA ILE A 90 -4.72 -13.01 -15.02
C ILE A 90 -5.64 -13.70 -14.03
N THR A 91 -5.08 -14.08 -12.89
CA THR A 91 -5.78 -14.85 -11.86
C THR A 91 -6.92 -14.06 -11.22
N ASN A 92 -7.96 -14.76 -10.76
CA ASN A 92 -9.05 -14.14 -10.01
C ASN A 92 -8.55 -13.42 -8.75
N ASP A 93 -7.55 -13.99 -8.07
CA ASP A 93 -6.93 -13.40 -6.88
C ASP A 93 -6.23 -12.06 -7.18
N ASN A 94 -5.60 -11.91 -8.35
CA ASN A 94 -5.14 -10.61 -8.83
C ASN A 94 -6.31 -9.61 -8.85
N ILE A 95 -7.41 -9.98 -9.51
CA ILE A 95 -8.58 -9.11 -9.65
C ILE A 95 -9.19 -8.76 -8.29
N GLU A 96 -9.29 -9.72 -7.39
CA GLU A 96 -9.79 -9.52 -6.02
C GLU A 96 -8.94 -8.51 -5.25
N LYS A 97 -7.60 -8.62 -5.33
CA LYS A 97 -6.69 -7.61 -4.76
C LYS A 97 -6.97 -6.24 -5.38
N LEU A 98 -7.05 -6.12 -6.70
CA LEU A 98 -7.25 -4.82 -7.37
C LEU A 98 -8.59 -4.17 -7.05
N LEU A 99 -9.65 -4.97 -6.90
CA LEU A 99 -10.99 -4.48 -6.55
C LEU A 99 -11.05 -3.81 -5.16
N ARG A 100 -10.04 -3.95 -4.31
CA ARG A 100 -9.95 -3.20 -3.06
C ARG A 100 -9.74 -1.70 -3.30
N GLN A 101 -9.12 -1.32 -4.42
CA GLN A 101 -8.94 0.09 -4.77
C GLN A 101 -10.17 0.70 -5.41
N LEU A 102 -10.66 1.79 -4.81
CA LEU A 102 -11.71 2.61 -5.38
C LEU A 102 -11.33 3.14 -6.77
N SER A 103 -10.07 3.55 -6.95
CA SER A 103 -9.55 4.06 -8.22
C SER A 103 -9.62 3.02 -9.35
N PHE A 104 -9.31 1.75 -9.04
CA PHE A 104 -9.42 0.65 -9.99
C PHE A 104 -10.87 0.37 -10.35
N LYS A 105 -11.76 0.28 -9.35
CA LYS A 105 -13.21 0.11 -9.54
C LYS A 105 -13.79 1.17 -10.50
N ILE A 106 -13.51 2.45 -10.23
CA ILE A 106 -13.99 3.56 -11.07
C ILE A 106 -13.43 3.47 -12.50
N LYS A 107 -12.14 3.16 -12.66
CA LYS A 107 -11.53 3.02 -14.00
C LYS A 107 -12.11 1.83 -14.77
N LYS A 108 -12.32 0.70 -14.09
CA LYS A 108 -12.93 -0.51 -14.67
C LYS A 108 -14.33 -0.21 -15.19
N GLU A 109 -15.13 0.49 -14.40
CA GLU A 109 -16.49 0.89 -14.78
C GLU A 109 -16.50 1.85 -15.98
N LYS A 110 -15.64 2.88 -15.96
CA LYS A 110 -15.65 3.93 -16.99
C LYS A 110 -14.95 3.56 -18.30
N LYS A 111 -13.92 2.70 -18.24
CA LYS A 111 -13.02 2.42 -19.37
C LYS A 111 -12.85 0.94 -19.68
N GLY A 112 -13.54 0.07 -18.95
CA GLY A 112 -13.44 -1.37 -19.11
C GLY A 112 -12.28 -2.01 -18.34
N HIS A 113 -12.37 -3.32 -18.21
CA HIS A 113 -11.49 -4.13 -17.37
C HIS A 113 -10.03 -4.12 -17.85
N ILE A 114 -9.81 -4.37 -19.14
CA ILE A 114 -8.48 -4.44 -19.75
C ILE A 114 -7.71 -3.12 -19.55
N TYR A 115 -8.39 -1.99 -19.77
CA TYR A 115 -7.78 -0.68 -19.55
C TYR A 115 -7.40 -0.46 -18.09
N ALA A 116 -8.27 -0.83 -17.15
CA ALA A 116 -8.01 -0.66 -15.73
C ALA A 116 -6.81 -1.50 -15.26
N LEU A 117 -6.70 -2.75 -15.74
CA LEU A 117 -5.56 -3.64 -15.49
C LEU A 117 -4.26 -3.06 -16.02
N ALA A 118 -4.23 -2.70 -17.31
CA ALA A 118 -3.04 -2.11 -17.91
C ALA A 118 -2.63 -0.80 -17.23
N ASN A 119 -3.60 0.01 -16.81
CA ASN A 119 -3.33 1.25 -16.08
C ASN A 119 -2.76 1.02 -14.68
N PHE A 120 -3.11 -0.11 -14.05
CA PHE A 120 -2.60 -0.47 -12.73
C PHE A 120 -1.19 -1.04 -12.84
N HIS A 121 -1.00 -2.06 -13.67
CA HIS A 121 0.24 -2.85 -13.74
C HIS A 121 1.31 -2.27 -14.66
N PHE A 122 0.92 -1.71 -15.80
CA PHE A 122 1.85 -1.41 -16.91
C PHE A 122 1.94 0.09 -17.24
N ASN A 123 1.39 0.96 -16.39
CA ASN A 123 1.49 2.40 -16.61
C ASN A 123 2.89 2.92 -16.25
N MET A 124 3.75 3.00 -17.26
CA MET A 124 5.12 3.49 -17.14
C MET A 124 5.24 4.99 -16.85
N ASN A 125 4.14 5.76 -16.96
CA ASN A 125 4.15 7.18 -16.58
C ASN A 125 4.20 7.39 -15.06
N ILE A 126 3.96 6.33 -14.27
CA ILE A 126 4.10 6.37 -12.82
C ILE A 126 5.47 5.82 -12.46
N ASN A 127 6.24 6.58 -11.69
CA ASN A 127 7.57 6.13 -11.26
C ASN A 127 7.50 4.82 -10.45
N LYS A 128 8.55 4.00 -10.58
CA LYS A 128 8.59 2.65 -10.03
C LYS A 128 8.33 2.61 -8.52
N LYS A 129 8.92 3.53 -7.77
CA LYS A 129 8.70 3.69 -6.31
C LYS A 129 7.22 3.92 -5.95
N SER A 130 6.51 4.73 -6.73
CA SER A 130 5.08 4.98 -6.54
C SER A 130 4.23 3.75 -6.88
N ARG A 131 4.63 2.96 -7.88
CA ARG A 131 3.96 1.69 -8.20
C ARG A 131 4.14 0.66 -7.09
N ILE A 132 5.36 0.50 -6.58
CA ILE A 132 5.65 -0.33 -5.40
C ILE A 132 4.78 0.06 -4.21
N ASN A 133 4.71 1.36 -3.88
CA ASN A 133 3.84 1.84 -2.80
C ASN A 133 2.36 1.49 -3.03
N ARG A 134 1.88 1.58 -4.28
CA ARG A 134 0.52 1.20 -4.64
C ARG A 134 0.25 -0.29 -4.44
N TYR A 135 1.20 -1.15 -4.82
CA TYR A 135 1.10 -2.60 -4.60
C TYR A 135 1.06 -2.91 -3.10
N ILE A 136 2.10 -2.52 -2.34
CA ILE A 136 2.19 -2.81 -0.90
C ILE A 136 1.00 -2.22 -0.14
N GLY A 137 0.57 -1.01 -0.48
CA GLY A 137 -0.56 -0.35 0.16
C GLY A 137 -1.92 -1.03 -0.08
N ASN A 138 -2.02 -1.88 -1.10
CA ASN A 138 -3.26 -2.58 -1.45
C ASN A 138 -3.31 -4.03 -0.95
N LEU A 139 -2.16 -4.57 -0.56
CA LEU A 139 -2.10 -5.79 0.22
C LEU A 139 -2.66 -5.53 1.63
N THR A 140 -3.37 -6.53 2.16
CA THR A 140 -3.74 -6.59 3.57
C THR A 140 -2.50 -6.85 4.42
N THR A 141 -2.60 -6.59 5.73
CA THR A 141 -1.55 -6.94 6.71
C THR A 141 -1.01 -8.36 6.53
N ASN A 142 -1.90 -9.35 6.37
CA ASN A 142 -1.51 -10.76 6.24
C ASN A 142 -0.79 -11.03 4.91
N GLU A 143 -1.22 -10.41 3.81
CA GLU A 143 -0.56 -10.57 2.52
C GLU A 143 0.82 -9.90 2.49
N ARG A 144 0.99 -8.76 3.17
CA ARG A 144 2.32 -8.12 3.30
C ARG A 144 3.30 -9.02 4.04
N ILE A 145 2.85 -9.68 5.12
CA ILE A 145 3.65 -10.65 5.87
C ILE A 145 4.01 -11.84 4.98
N LYS A 146 3.01 -12.44 4.32
CA LYS A 146 3.22 -13.56 3.39
C LYS A 146 4.18 -13.22 2.26
N PHE A 147 4.09 -12.03 1.69
CA PHE A 147 5.01 -11.57 0.64
C PHE A 147 6.46 -11.61 1.12
N ILE A 148 6.73 -11.09 2.32
CA ILE A 148 8.08 -11.11 2.90
C ILE A 148 8.56 -12.55 3.16
N GLU A 149 7.68 -13.41 3.66
CA GLU A 149 8.00 -14.80 4.02
C GLU A 149 8.25 -15.68 2.80
N LEU A 150 7.45 -15.56 1.75
CA LEU A 150 7.46 -16.47 0.60
C LEU A 150 8.39 -16.00 -0.52
N GLU A 151 8.36 -14.72 -0.85
CA GLU A 151 8.98 -14.24 -2.11
C GLU A 151 10.40 -13.68 -1.90
N ILE A 152 10.78 -13.35 -0.67
CA ILE A 152 12.09 -12.75 -0.37
C ILE A 152 13.00 -13.71 0.44
N SER A 153 12.52 -14.89 0.84
CA SER A 153 13.29 -15.87 1.64
C SER A 153 14.05 -16.91 0.82
N ASN A 154 14.01 -16.81 -0.50
CA ASN A 154 14.82 -17.60 -1.44
C ASN A 154 15.95 -16.73 -2.01
#